data_AF-A0A964I2C3-F1
#
_entry.id   AF-A0A964I2C3-F1
#
_cell.length_a   1.000
_cell.length_b   1.000
_cell.length_c   1.000
_cell.angle_alpha   90.00
_cell.angle_beta   90.00
_cell.angle_gamma   90.00
#
_symmetry.space_group_name_H-M   'P 1'
#
loop_
_entity.id
_entity.type
_entity.pdbx_description
1 polymer ?
#
loop_
_entity_poly.entity_id
_entity_poly.type
_entity_poly.pdbx_seq_one_letter_code
_entity_poly.pdbx_strand_id
1 'polypeptide(L)'
;MDLLLDCFFNGINLLPTTSPARFEDDSLIYDVAGAHEGYDGKVFKGSYDLVMSSEVARCLYNFSSAPIRATISVTSSTGEVQNIATELVNEKNGWLTLSAKNFTFSAPTIRIKLSQDAPISKIAPISKDAPVAVAKEDKQPVPVAEVKEAKQPEAAKVLNPVAKKTIICTKGKLIKKVSGTTPKCPAGYRVK
;
A
#
# COMPACT_ATOMS: atom_id res chain seq x y z
N MET A 1 -22.58 -18.81 -14.73
CA MET A 1 -22.51 -17.34 -14.53
C MET A 1 -22.50 -17.07 -13.02
N ASP A 2 -21.84 -17.92 -12.22
CA ASP A 2 -22.21 -18.09 -10.80
C ASP A 2 -21.06 -17.85 -9.82
N LEU A 3 -19.80 -17.86 -10.28
CA LEU A 3 -18.65 -17.50 -9.42
C LEU A 3 -18.66 -16.04 -8.95
N LEU A 4 -19.25 -15.15 -9.75
CA LEU A 4 -19.43 -13.73 -9.40
C LEU A 4 -20.49 -13.55 -8.32
N LEU A 5 -21.55 -14.37 -8.33
CA LEU A 5 -22.63 -14.28 -7.36
C LEU A 5 -22.24 -14.93 -6.03
N ASP A 6 -21.48 -16.03 -6.06
CA ASP A 6 -20.93 -16.67 -4.86
C ASP A 6 -19.92 -15.77 -4.14
N CYS A 7 -19.09 -15.04 -4.88
CA CYS A 7 -18.17 -14.05 -4.31
C CYS A 7 -18.89 -12.84 -3.70
N PHE A 8 -19.96 -12.35 -4.33
CA PHE A 8 -20.73 -11.22 -3.79
C PHE A 8 -21.57 -11.64 -2.57
N PHE A 9 -22.23 -12.79 -2.62
CA PHE A 9 -23.04 -13.30 -1.51
C PHE A 9 -22.20 -13.82 -0.35
N ASN A 10 -21.10 -14.53 -0.57
CA ASN A 10 -20.23 -14.97 0.52
C ASN A 10 -19.26 -13.88 0.96
N GLY A 11 -18.69 -13.09 0.04
CA GLY A 11 -17.72 -12.03 0.35
C GLY A 11 -18.30 -10.86 1.15
N ILE A 12 -19.54 -10.44 0.85
CA ILE A 12 -20.22 -9.40 1.63
C ILE A 12 -20.74 -9.96 2.96
N ASN A 13 -21.21 -11.21 3.01
CA ASN A 13 -21.58 -11.88 4.28
C ASN A 13 -20.38 -12.24 5.16
N LEU A 14 -19.14 -12.17 4.66
CA LEU A 14 -17.92 -12.36 5.46
C LEU A 14 -17.59 -11.13 6.32
N LEU A 15 -18.14 -9.95 6.00
CA LEU A 15 -18.12 -8.83 6.91
C LEU A 15 -19.34 -8.96 7.81
N PRO A 16 -19.20 -9.31 9.10
CA PRO A 16 -20.34 -9.33 10.00
C PRO A 16 -21.03 -7.96 9.93
N THR A 17 -22.35 -7.93 10.09
CA THR A 17 -23.17 -6.69 10.13
C THR A 17 -22.76 -5.70 11.23
N THR A 18 -21.81 -6.11 12.07
CA THR A 18 -21.15 -5.37 13.16
C THR A 18 -19.71 -4.95 12.81
N SER A 19 -19.27 -5.10 11.56
CA SER A 19 -17.97 -4.62 11.10
C SER A 19 -17.98 -3.09 10.97
N PRO A 20 -16.97 -2.37 11.49
CA PRO A 20 -16.85 -0.94 11.24
C PRO A 20 -16.46 -0.63 9.78
N ALA A 21 -16.07 -1.66 9.02
CA ALA A 21 -15.81 -1.61 7.59
C ALA A 21 -17.07 -1.96 6.79
N ARG A 22 -17.40 -1.15 5.78
CA ARG A 22 -18.45 -1.39 4.78
C ARG A 22 -17.85 -1.39 3.38
N PHE A 23 -18.45 -2.14 2.46
CA PHE A 23 -18.04 -2.18 1.07
C PHE A 23 -19.10 -1.51 0.20
N GLU A 24 -18.78 -0.32 -0.34
CA GLU A 24 -19.68 0.49 -1.16
C GLU A 24 -18.88 1.10 -2.32
N ASP A 25 -19.44 1.20 -3.53
CA ASP A 25 -18.81 1.82 -4.71
C ASP A 25 -17.39 1.28 -5.03
N ASP A 26 -17.21 -0.05 -4.98
CA ASP A 26 -15.92 -0.75 -5.08
C ASP A 26 -14.87 -0.19 -4.09
N SER A 27 -15.32 0.25 -2.92
CA SER A 27 -14.45 0.85 -1.93
C SER A 27 -14.73 0.27 -0.56
N LEU A 28 -13.65 -0.10 0.13
CA LEU A 28 -13.69 -0.44 1.54
C LEU A 28 -13.72 0.87 2.32
N ILE A 29 -14.80 1.14 3.02
CA ILE A 29 -15.03 2.35 3.79
C ILE A 29 -15.00 2.00 5.26
N TYR A 30 -14.18 2.71 6.03
CA TYR A 30 -13.97 2.49 7.45
C TYR A 30 -14.11 3.79 8.20
N ASP A 31 -15.08 3.86 9.12
CA ASP A 31 -15.21 5.03 10.00
C ASP A 31 -14.32 4.84 11.23
N VAL A 32 -13.46 5.82 11.47
CA VAL A 32 -12.57 5.83 12.62
C VAL A 32 -13.03 6.90 13.58
N ALA A 33 -13.06 6.57 14.87
CA ALA A 33 -13.16 7.55 15.94
C ALA A 33 -11.82 7.63 16.68
N GLY A 34 -11.32 8.83 16.92
CA GLY A 34 -10.06 9.08 17.61
C GLY A 34 -10.02 10.46 18.26
N ALA A 35 -9.16 10.62 19.27
CA ALA A 35 -8.93 11.92 19.89
C ALA A 35 -8.29 12.89 18.89
N HIS A 36 -8.65 14.18 18.95
CA HIS A 36 -8.03 15.21 18.12
C HIS A 36 -6.56 15.42 18.48
N GLU A 37 -6.26 15.30 19.78
CA GLU A 37 -4.94 15.52 20.37
C GLU A 37 -4.54 14.28 21.19
N GLY A 38 -3.24 14.00 21.20
CA GLY A 38 -2.66 13.00 22.09
C GLY A 38 -2.55 13.52 23.53
N TYR A 39 -2.10 12.64 24.43
CA TYR A 39 -1.88 12.96 25.85
C TYR A 39 -0.88 14.10 26.09
N ASP A 40 -0.05 14.41 25.10
CA ASP A 40 0.93 15.50 25.12
C ASP A 40 0.38 16.82 24.57
N GLY A 41 -0.92 16.90 24.26
CA GLY A 41 -1.57 18.08 23.68
C GLY A 41 -1.19 18.34 22.21
N LYS A 42 -0.57 17.37 21.54
CA LYS A 42 -0.23 17.50 20.11
C LYS A 42 -1.31 16.86 19.25
N VAL A 43 -1.52 17.43 18.06
CA VAL A 43 -2.43 16.89 17.05
C VAL A 43 -2.12 15.42 16.78
N PHE A 44 -3.13 14.57 16.96
CA PHE A 44 -3.01 13.14 16.76
C PHE A 44 -2.78 12.81 15.28
N LYS A 45 -1.81 11.92 15.01
CA LYS A 45 -1.51 11.41 13.68
C LYS A 45 -1.95 9.96 13.61
N GLY A 46 -2.98 9.70 12.80
CA GLY A 46 -3.50 8.37 12.58
C GLY A 46 -2.59 7.50 11.72
N SER A 47 -2.69 6.20 11.95
CA SER A 47 -2.15 5.14 11.10
C SER A 47 -3.25 4.13 10.83
N TYR A 48 -3.34 3.68 9.59
CA TYR A 48 -4.28 2.66 9.17
C TYR A 48 -3.52 1.63 8.35
N ASP A 49 -3.65 0.37 8.74
CA ASP A 49 -3.08 -0.77 8.03
C ASP A 49 -4.22 -1.71 7.67
N LEU A 50 -4.34 -2.08 6.39
CA LEU A 50 -5.27 -3.13 5.94
C LEU A 50 -4.45 -4.35 5.54
N VAL A 51 -4.86 -5.50 6.09
CA VAL A 51 -4.34 -6.81 5.77
C VAL A 51 -5.52 -7.65 5.29
N MET A 52 -5.45 -8.14 4.06
CA MET A 52 -6.52 -8.89 3.42
C MET A 52 -5.91 -10.07 2.66
N SER A 53 -6.60 -11.22 2.65
CA SER A 53 -6.18 -12.32 1.79
C SER A 53 -6.26 -11.90 0.32
N SER A 54 -5.23 -12.21 -0.46
CA SER A 54 -5.20 -11.94 -1.89
C SER A 54 -6.37 -12.61 -2.62
N GLU A 55 -6.82 -13.77 -2.15
CA GLU A 55 -7.96 -14.49 -2.72
C GLU A 55 -9.26 -13.73 -2.50
N VAL A 56 -9.48 -13.22 -1.28
CA VAL A 56 -10.64 -12.39 -0.96
C VAL A 56 -10.62 -11.09 -1.76
N ALA A 57 -9.46 -10.44 -1.88
CA ALA A 57 -9.32 -9.22 -2.66
C ALA A 57 -9.67 -9.45 -4.14
N ARG A 58 -9.17 -10.55 -4.73
CA ARG A 58 -9.46 -10.93 -6.12
C ARG A 58 -10.91 -11.31 -6.33
N CYS A 59 -11.54 -11.97 -5.35
CA CYS A 59 -12.95 -12.33 -5.36
C CYS A 59 -13.87 -11.10 -5.27
N LEU A 60 -13.60 -10.18 -4.33
CA LEU A 60 -14.42 -8.99 -4.10
C LEU A 60 -14.33 -7.98 -5.26
N TYR A 61 -13.14 -7.80 -5.82
CA TYR A 61 -12.87 -6.81 -6.87
C TYR A 61 -12.79 -7.40 -8.28
N ASN A 62 -13.00 -8.70 -8.42
CA ASN A 62 -12.86 -9.44 -9.68
C ASN A 62 -11.48 -9.21 -10.35
N PHE A 63 -10.42 -9.19 -9.53
CA PHE A 63 -9.05 -8.98 -10.00
C PHE A 63 -8.37 -10.27 -10.47
N SER A 64 -7.44 -10.10 -11.40
CA SER A 64 -6.55 -11.15 -11.90
C SER A 64 -5.32 -11.31 -11.02
N SER A 65 -4.33 -12.08 -11.48
CA SER A 65 -3.02 -12.19 -10.83
C SER A 65 -2.11 -10.97 -11.06
N ALA A 66 -2.59 -9.91 -11.70
CA ALA A 66 -1.82 -8.69 -11.97
C ALA A 66 -1.53 -7.86 -10.69
N PRO A 67 -0.51 -6.99 -10.71
CA PRO A 67 -0.20 -6.12 -9.57
C PRO A 67 -1.37 -5.21 -9.18
N ILE A 68 -1.68 -5.17 -7.88
CA ILE A 68 -2.75 -4.35 -7.30
C ILE A 68 -2.17 -3.05 -6.74
N ARG A 69 -2.84 -1.94 -7.06
CA ARG A 69 -2.68 -0.61 -6.50
C ARG A 69 -3.85 -0.28 -5.58
N ALA A 70 -3.64 0.63 -4.64
CA ALA A 70 -4.69 1.08 -3.73
C ALA A 70 -4.69 2.60 -3.67
N THR A 71 -5.82 3.25 -3.84
CA THR A 71 -5.97 4.68 -3.56
C THR A 71 -6.66 4.82 -2.21
N ILE A 72 -6.06 5.58 -1.31
CA ILE A 72 -6.62 5.83 0.02
C ILE A 72 -7.03 7.29 0.11
N SER A 73 -8.30 7.52 0.39
CA SER A 73 -8.86 8.84 0.65
C SER A 73 -9.32 8.90 2.11
N VAL A 74 -8.93 9.95 2.81
CA VAL A 74 -9.34 10.19 4.20
C VAL A 74 -10.19 11.45 4.23
N THR A 75 -11.44 11.32 4.65
CA THR A 75 -12.41 12.42 4.67
C THR A 75 -12.69 12.85 6.10
N SER A 76 -12.61 14.17 6.36
CA SER A 76 -13.02 14.80 7.62
C SER A 76 -14.53 14.70 7.85
N SER A 77 -14.98 14.83 9.10
CA SER A 77 -16.40 15.03 9.43
C SER A 77 -17.01 16.27 8.76
N THR A 78 -16.18 17.24 8.36
CA THR A 78 -16.59 18.46 7.64
C THR A 78 -16.62 18.29 6.12
N GLY A 79 -16.28 17.10 5.60
CA GLY A 79 -16.27 16.80 4.16
C GLY A 79 -14.96 17.13 3.43
N GLU A 80 -13.93 17.63 4.11
CA GLU A 80 -12.61 17.83 3.51
C GLU A 80 -11.93 16.49 3.21
N VAL A 81 -11.50 16.27 1.96
CA VAL A 81 -10.88 15.01 1.51
C VAL A 81 -9.36 15.16 1.36
N GLN A 82 -8.61 14.36 2.10
CA GLN A 82 -7.17 14.19 1.95
C GLN A 82 -6.86 12.88 1.22
N ASN A 83 -6.33 12.99 -0.01
CA ASN A 83 -5.85 11.82 -0.75
C ASN A 83 -4.43 11.47 -0.32
N ILE A 84 -4.26 10.27 0.21
CA ILE A 84 -2.96 9.70 0.56
C ILE A 84 -2.51 8.91 -0.66
N ALA A 85 -1.38 9.31 -1.24
CA ALA A 85 -0.79 8.56 -2.34
C ALA A 85 -0.34 7.18 -1.84
N THR A 86 -1.03 6.13 -2.26
CA THR A 86 -0.55 4.75 -2.17
C THR A 86 -0.41 4.22 -3.58
N GLU A 87 0.81 3.88 -3.98
CA GLU A 87 1.10 3.55 -5.39
C GLU A 87 1.27 2.05 -5.61
N LEU A 88 1.67 1.29 -4.59
CA LEU A 88 1.86 -0.15 -4.69
C LEU A 88 1.40 -0.84 -3.40
N VAL A 89 0.56 -1.87 -3.56
CA VAL A 89 0.16 -2.74 -2.46
C VAL A 89 1.17 -3.89 -2.36
N ASN A 90 1.55 -4.26 -1.14
CA ASN A 90 2.50 -5.35 -0.94
C ASN A 90 1.75 -6.68 -0.79
N GLU A 91 1.93 -7.57 -1.77
CA GLU A 91 1.38 -8.92 -1.76
C GLU A 91 2.50 -9.92 -1.45
N LYS A 92 2.40 -10.63 -0.32
CA LYS A 92 3.34 -11.66 0.09
C LYS A 92 2.61 -12.82 0.76
N ASN A 93 2.96 -14.05 0.39
CA ASN A 93 2.40 -15.28 0.96
C ASN A 93 0.87 -15.33 0.93
N GLY A 94 0.23 -14.82 -0.13
CA GLY A 94 -1.23 -14.76 -0.24
C GLY A 94 -1.90 -13.68 0.61
N TRP A 95 -1.14 -12.76 1.19
CA TRP A 95 -1.66 -11.62 1.95
C TRP A 95 -1.30 -10.31 1.26
N LEU A 96 -2.32 -9.51 1.04
CA LEU A 96 -2.28 -8.15 0.55
C LEU A 96 -2.21 -7.20 1.76
N THR A 97 -1.19 -6.34 1.79
CA THR A 97 -0.95 -5.39 2.88
C THR A 97 -0.78 -3.98 2.35
N LEU A 98 -1.50 -3.04 2.96
CA LEU A 98 -1.37 -1.61 2.70
C LEU A 98 -1.29 -0.83 4.02
N SER A 99 -0.65 0.33 3.97
CA SER A 99 -0.49 1.22 5.13
C SER A 99 -0.65 2.67 4.72
N ALA A 100 -1.48 3.41 5.43
CA ALA A 100 -1.60 4.86 5.37
C ALA A 100 -1.20 5.46 6.73
N LYS A 101 -0.26 6.41 6.74
CA LYS A 101 0.25 7.03 7.98
C LYS A 101 0.24 8.54 7.89
N ASN A 102 0.13 9.18 9.04
CA ASN A 102 0.19 10.64 9.24
C ASN A 102 -1.03 11.43 8.76
N PHE A 103 -2.22 10.81 8.68
CA PHE A 103 -3.47 11.57 8.53
C PHE A 103 -3.92 12.15 9.88
N THR A 104 -4.82 13.13 9.87
CA THR A 104 -5.03 14.00 11.03
C THR A 104 -6.48 14.46 11.17
N PHE A 105 -7.33 13.58 11.69
CA PHE A 105 -8.75 13.87 11.92
C PHE A 105 -9.26 13.12 13.15
N SER A 106 -10.19 13.73 13.88
CA SER A 106 -10.83 13.12 15.06
C SER A 106 -11.87 12.06 14.68
N ALA A 107 -12.60 12.29 13.59
CA ALA A 107 -13.59 11.35 13.07
C ALA A 107 -13.43 11.19 11.54
N PRO A 108 -12.32 10.59 11.05
CA PRO A 108 -12.15 10.39 9.64
C PRO A 108 -12.94 9.19 9.12
N THR A 109 -13.47 9.32 7.92
CA THR A 109 -13.86 8.19 7.09
C THR A 109 -12.70 7.86 6.15
N ILE A 110 -12.16 6.64 6.26
CA ILE A 110 -11.11 6.13 5.39
C ILE A 110 -11.77 5.33 4.27
N ARG A 111 -11.57 5.73 3.02
CA ARG A 111 -12.04 5.04 1.83
C ARG A 111 -10.85 4.47 1.06
N ILE A 112 -10.83 3.16 0.89
CA ILE A 112 -9.81 2.44 0.15
C ILE A 112 -10.43 1.90 -1.13
N LYS A 113 -9.93 2.36 -2.28
CA LYS A 113 -10.29 1.83 -3.59
C LYS A 113 -9.11 1.04 -4.13
N LEU A 114 -9.27 -0.26 -4.30
CA LEU A 114 -8.26 -1.07 -4.97
C LEU A 114 -8.44 -0.98 -6.49
N SER A 115 -7.35 -1.08 -7.23
CA SER A 115 -7.31 -1.10 -8.69
C SER A 115 -6.16 -2.00 -9.13
N GLN A 116 -6.30 -2.71 -10.25
CA GLN A 116 -5.17 -3.43 -10.85
C GLN A 116 -4.79 -2.74 -12.16
N ASP A 117 -3.49 -2.73 -12.49
CA ASP A 117 -3.11 -2.47 -13.87
C ASP A 117 -3.73 -3.55 -14.76
N ALA A 118 -4.16 -3.16 -15.96
CA ALA A 118 -4.71 -4.11 -16.92
C ALA A 118 -3.70 -5.26 -17.11
N PRO A 119 -4.13 -6.54 -16.99
CA PRO A 119 -3.23 -7.65 -17.19
C PRO A 119 -2.64 -7.53 -18.59
N ILE A 120 -1.30 -7.55 -18.67
CA ILE A 120 -0.59 -7.61 -19.94
C ILE A 120 -0.96 -8.97 -20.56
N SER A 121 -2.01 -8.98 -21.37
CA SER A 121 -2.51 -10.17 -22.01
C SER A 121 -1.40 -10.75 -22.90
N LYS A 122 -1.11 -12.04 -22.72
CA LYS A 122 -0.13 -12.75 -23.53
C LYS A 122 -0.57 -12.78 -25.01
N ILE A 123 0.05 -11.91 -25.80
CA ILE A 123 0.52 -12.05 -27.19
C ILE A 123 -0.52 -12.43 -28.27
N ALA A 124 -0.77 -11.49 -29.20
CA ALA A 124 -0.96 -11.82 -30.61
C ALA A 124 0.43 -11.85 -31.31
N PRO A 125 0.69 -12.79 -32.23
CA PRO A 125 2.03 -13.08 -32.76
C PRO A 125 2.58 -11.91 -33.58
N ILE A 126 3.79 -11.47 -33.23
CA ILE A 126 4.60 -10.58 -34.05
C ILE A 126 5.02 -11.39 -35.28
N SER A 127 4.51 -10.99 -36.45
CA SER A 127 4.92 -11.50 -37.75
C SER A 127 6.44 -11.42 -37.89
N LYS A 128 7.02 -12.47 -38.45
CA LYS A 128 8.37 -12.51 -39.01
C LYS A 128 8.59 -11.25 -39.86
N ASP A 129 9.51 -10.39 -39.44
CA ASP A 129 10.63 -9.94 -40.26
C ASP A 129 11.71 -9.31 -39.37
N ALA A 130 12.90 -9.86 -39.51
CA ALA A 130 14.17 -9.54 -38.85
C ALA A 130 14.75 -8.22 -39.43
N PRO A 131 15.87 -7.61 -38.91
CA PRO A 131 16.91 -8.16 -38.04
C PRO A 131 17.22 -7.32 -36.77
N VAL A 132 17.45 -7.97 -35.62
CA VAL A 132 18.76 -8.36 -35.05
C VAL A 132 19.78 -7.22 -34.94
N ALA A 133 19.94 -6.73 -33.70
CA ALA A 133 21.25 -6.38 -33.13
C ALA A 133 21.25 -6.72 -31.63
N VAL A 134 21.77 -7.92 -31.35
CA VAL A 134 22.26 -8.45 -30.06
C VAL A 134 23.60 -7.73 -29.80
N ALA A 135 24.04 -7.36 -28.59
CA ALA A 135 24.55 -8.25 -27.54
C ALA A 135 24.97 -7.37 -26.32
N LYS A 136 24.57 -7.69 -25.08
CA LYS A 136 25.27 -8.56 -24.08
C LYS A 136 26.30 -7.78 -23.23
N GLU A 137 26.62 -8.08 -21.97
CA GLU A 137 26.28 -9.08 -20.92
C GLU A 137 27.04 -8.56 -19.67
N ASP A 138 26.66 -8.83 -18.43
CA ASP A 138 27.20 -9.92 -17.59
C ASP A 138 27.02 -9.39 -16.14
N LYS A 139 26.59 -10.11 -15.10
CA LYS A 139 27.00 -11.44 -14.67
C LYS A 139 26.06 -11.94 -13.56
N GLN A 140 25.67 -13.21 -13.68
CA GLN A 140 25.05 -14.11 -12.69
C GLN A 140 26.20 -14.84 -11.93
N PRO A 141 26.09 -15.83 -10.99
CA PRO A 141 25.01 -16.36 -10.13
C PRO A 141 25.41 -16.60 -8.64
N VAL A 142 24.43 -17.14 -7.88
CA VAL A 142 24.48 -18.18 -6.80
C VAL A 142 25.12 -17.86 -5.43
N PRO A 143 24.79 -18.58 -4.32
CA PRO A 143 23.92 -19.76 -4.18
C PRO A 143 22.87 -19.73 -3.05
N VAL A 144 22.03 -20.77 -3.12
CA VAL A 144 20.99 -21.27 -2.23
C VAL A 144 21.58 -21.91 -0.95
N ALA A 145 20.88 -21.80 0.19
CA ALA A 145 20.89 -22.81 1.25
C ALA A 145 19.62 -22.72 2.14
N GLU A 146 18.76 -23.75 2.05
CA GLU A 146 17.82 -24.30 3.06
C GLU A 146 18.57 -24.71 4.35
N VAL A 147 18.04 -25.02 5.54
CA VAL A 147 16.76 -25.06 6.29
C VAL A 147 17.19 -25.29 7.75
N LYS A 148 16.46 -24.80 8.76
CA LYS A 148 16.09 -25.60 9.96
C LYS A 148 15.17 -24.85 10.92
N GLU A 149 14.19 -25.62 11.37
CA GLU A 149 13.07 -25.30 12.25
C GLU A 149 13.44 -25.38 13.74
N ALA A 150 12.60 -24.72 14.57
CA ALA A 150 12.43 -24.82 16.01
C ALA A 150 13.42 -24.07 16.94
N LYS A 151 12.98 -22.93 17.49
CA LYS A 151 12.61 -22.75 18.92
C LYS A 151 12.24 -21.30 19.26
N GLN A 152 11.11 -21.14 19.96
CA GLN A 152 10.82 -19.97 20.81
C GLN A 152 11.78 -19.97 22.01
N PRO A 153 12.37 -18.82 22.38
CA PRO A 153 11.95 -18.19 23.64
C PRO A 153 11.92 -16.64 23.62
N GLU A 154 10.95 -16.16 24.39
CA GLU A 154 10.84 -14.94 25.21
C GLU A 154 11.95 -13.86 25.27
N ALA A 155 11.44 -12.63 25.37
CA ALA A 155 11.93 -11.46 26.13
C ALA A 155 13.26 -10.75 25.77
N ALA A 156 13.06 -9.51 25.31
CA ALA A 156 13.85 -8.30 25.60
C ALA A 156 15.31 -8.21 25.12
N LYS A 157 15.58 -7.27 24.20
CA LYS A 157 16.20 -5.97 24.55
C LYS A 157 16.31 -5.02 23.35
N VAL A 158 16.12 -3.76 23.69
CA VAL A 158 16.07 -2.54 22.88
C VAL A 158 17.38 -2.28 22.16
N LEU A 159 17.32 -2.01 20.86
CA LEU A 159 18.34 -1.24 20.15
C LEU A 159 17.67 -0.06 19.42
N ASN A 160 18.09 1.14 19.83
CA ASN A 160 17.57 2.44 19.40
C ASN A 160 17.55 2.58 17.87
N PRO A 161 16.43 3.03 17.26
CA PRO A 161 16.44 3.45 15.87
C PRO A 161 17.17 4.79 15.74
N VAL A 162 18.27 4.79 14.98
CA VAL A 162 19.04 5.99 14.59
C VAL A 162 18.09 7.04 14.01
N ALA A 163 18.08 8.23 14.61
CA ALA A 163 17.24 9.36 14.22
C ALA A 163 17.55 9.82 12.79
N LYS A 164 16.72 9.39 11.82
CA LYS A 164 16.79 9.86 10.43
C LYS A 164 16.04 11.18 10.33
N LYS A 165 16.73 12.23 9.85
CA LYS A 165 16.12 13.53 9.57
C LYS A 165 15.61 13.55 8.13
N THR A 166 14.45 14.16 7.90
CA THR A 166 13.85 14.26 6.58
C THR A 166 13.70 15.72 6.19
N ILE A 167 14.22 16.09 5.02
CA ILE A 167 14.11 17.45 4.46
C ILE A 167 13.21 17.43 3.21
N ILE A 168 12.58 18.58 2.96
CA ILE A 168 11.76 18.81 1.78
C ILE A 168 12.56 19.70 0.83
N CYS A 169 12.81 19.19 -0.37
CA CYS A 169 13.56 19.83 -1.42
C CYS A 169 12.62 20.25 -2.54
N THR A 170 12.71 21.48 -3.00
CA THR A 170 11.82 22.04 -4.04
C THR A 170 12.59 22.57 -5.24
N LYS A 171 12.06 22.34 -6.44
CA LYS A 171 12.56 22.88 -7.71
C LYS A 171 11.37 23.40 -8.50
N GLY A 172 11.07 24.69 -8.36
CA GLY A 172 9.82 25.27 -8.84
C GLY A 172 8.61 24.61 -8.15
N LYS A 173 7.66 24.07 -8.93
CA LYS A 173 6.46 23.38 -8.40
C LYS A 173 6.71 21.92 -7.98
N LEU A 174 7.89 21.37 -8.27
CA LEU A 174 8.25 19.99 -7.93
C LEU A 174 8.76 19.90 -6.49
N ILE A 175 8.13 19.05 -5.68
CA ILE A 175 8.49 18.78 -4.28
C ILE A 175 9.05 17.36 -4.16
N LYS A 176 10.22 17.19 -3.54
CA LYS A 176 10.85 15.90 -3.26
C LYS A 176 11.26 15.81 -1.80
N LYS A 177 10.91 14.69 -1.15
CA LYS A 177 11.21 14.42 0.25
C LYS A 177 12.45 13.52 0.33
N VAL A 178 13.50 13.97 1.02
CA VAL A 178 14.78 13.25 1.13
C VAL A 178 15.05 12.94 2.60
N SER A 179 15.27 11.66 2.93
CA SER A 179 15.54 11.20 4.30
C SER A 179 16.94 10.61 4.41
N GLY A 180 17.66 10.98 5.46
CA GLY A 180 19.01 10.48 5.72
C GLY A 180 19.50 10.89 7.11
N THR A 181 20.69 10.45 7.49
CA THR A 181 21.35 10.91 8.72
C THR A 181 21.77 12.38 8.61
N THR A 182 22.19 12.81 7.41
CA THR A 182 22.47 14.22 7.05
C THR A 182 21.99 14.49 5.62
N PRO A 183 20.70 14.74 5.40
CA PRO A 183 20.15 14.81 4.05
C PRO A 183 20.51 16.14 3.36
N LYS A 184 20.79 16.10 2.05
CA LYS A 184 21.04 17.25 1.17
C LYS A 184 20.15 17.18 -0.06
N CYS A 185 19.76 18.33 -0.59
CA CYS A 185 18.94 18.37 -1.79
C CYS A 185 19.74 18.03 -3.05
N PRO A 186 19.16 17.25 -3.98
CA PRO A 186 19.79 16.94 -5.26
C PRO A 186 19.97 18.19 -6.13
N ALA A 187 20.87 18.12 -7.12
CA ALA A 187 21.26 19.26 -7.94
C ALA A 187 20.04 19.99 -8.56
N GLY A 188 19.97 21.29 -8.29
CA GLY A 188 18.88 22.17 -8.76
C GLY A 188 17.64 22.20 -7.86
N TYR A 189 17.62 21.51 -6.72
CA TYR A 189 16.56 21.62 -5.70
C TYR A 189 17.08 22.44 -4.51
N ARG A 190 16.25 23.38 -4.03
CA ARG A 190 16.52 24.18 -2.82
C ARG A 190 15.78 23.58 -1.63
N VAL A 191 16.39 23.64 -0.45
CA VAL A 191 15.72 23.27 0.80
C VAL A 191 14.56 24.24 1.01
N LYS A 192 13.38 23.70 1.30
CA LYS A 192 12.22 24.48 1.73
C LYS A 192 12.17 24.56 3.24
#